data_AF-A0A3L9YDW2-F1
#
_entry.id   AF-A0A3L9YDW2-F1
#
_cell.length_a   1.000
_cell.length_b   1.000
_cell.length_c   1.000
_cell.angle_alpha   90.00
_cell.angle_beta   90.00
_cell.angle_gamma   90.00
#
_symmetry.space_group_name_H-M   'P 1'
#
loop_
_entity.id
_entity.type
_entity.pdbx_description
1 polymer ?
#
loop_
_entity_poly.entity_id
_entity_poly.type
_entity_poly.pdbx_seq_one_letter_code
_entity_poly.pdbx_strand_id
1 'polypeptide(L)' 'MESDWVSVAPHEMKSAGLDQVLSALRAGGSLTELQTSFYSGGYSYTHVLTTKRGAQYRVSKQVLRGVPAAAVSGGAQP' A
#
# COMPACT_ATOMS: atom_id res chain seq x y z
N MET A 1 -9.40 23.85 8.76
CA MET A 1 -8.35 22.83 8.95
C MET A 1 -8.92 21.59 8.32
N GLU A 2 -8.89 21.49 7.00
CA GLU A 2 -9.46 20.34 6.33
C GLU A 2 -8.49 19.90 5.25
N SER A 3 -7.76 18.85 5.59
CA SER A 3 -6.89 18.11 4.68
C SER A 3 -7.61 17.90 3.36
N ASP A 4 -6.93 18.15 2.26
CA ASP A 4 -7.39 17.80 0.92
C ASP A 4 -7.45 16.26 0.85
N TRP A 5 -8.62 15.67 1.14
CA TRP A 5 -8.84 14.23 0.98
C TRP A 5 -8.84 13.98 -0.51
N VAL A 6 -7.64 13.74 -1.05
CA VAL A 6 -7.41 13.26 -2.41
C VAL A 6 -8.32 12.05 -2.65
N SER A 7 -9.50 12.32 -3.21
CA SER A 7 -10.43 11.30 -3.68
C SER A 7 -9.86 10.76 -4.98
N VAL A 8 -8.75 10.03 -4.88
CA VAL A 8 -8.32 9.14 -5.95
C VAL A 8 -9.44 8.11 -6.12
N ALA A 9 -10.21 8.30 -7.19
CA ALA A 9 -11.37 7.49 -7.45
C ALA A 9 -10.95 6.01 -7.46
N PRO A 10 -11.72 5.11 -6.84
CA PRO A 10 -11.31 3.72 -6.65
C PRO A 10 -11.01 2.94 -7.95
N HIS A 11 -11.38 3.49 -9.11
CA HIS A 11 -11.06 2.95 -10.43
C HIS A 11 -9.67 3.34 -10.97
N GLU A 12 -9.01 4.37 -10.43
CA GLU A 12 -7.72 4.89 -10.93
C GLU A 12 -6.50 4.23 -10.25
N MET A 13 -6.66 3.72 -9.03
CA MET A 13 -5.55 3.10 -8.29
C MET A 13 -5.30 1.66 -8.76
N LYS A 14 -4.07 1.41 -9.23
CA LYS A 14 -3.60 0.07 -9.61
C LYS A 14 -3.47 -0.85 -8.39
N SER A 15 -3.76 -2.13 -8.58
CA SER A 15 -3.52 -3.19 -7.59
C SER A 15 -2.06 -3.66 -7.64
N ALA A 16 -1.41 -3.72 -6.48
CA ALA A 16 -0.05 -4.27 -6.37
C ALA A 16 -0.10 -5.72 -5.88
N GLY A 17 0.66 -6.59 -6.54
CA GLY A 17 0.97 -7.93 -6.05
C GLY A 17 2.11 -7.91 -5.02
N LEU A 18 2.38 -9.06 -4.40
CA LEU A 18 3.43 -9.19 -3.38
C LEU A 18 4.81 -8.75 -3.88
N ASP A 19 5.22 -9.19 -5.07
CA ASP A 19 6.51 -8.81 -5.64
C ASP A 19 6.64 -7.28 -5.84
N GLN A 20 5.58 -6.63 -6.34
CA GLN A 20 5.56 -5.17 -6.49
C GLN A 20 5.67 -4.45 -5.14
N VAL A 21 4.98 -4.96 -4.11
CA VAL A 21 5.07 -4.43 -2.75
C VAL A 21 6.48 -4.57 -2.20
N LEU A 22 7.07 -5.77 -2.29
CA LEU A 22 8.43 -6.02 -1.81
C LEU A 22 9.47 -5.18 -2.56
N SER A 23 9.36 -5.10 -3.89
CA SER A 23 10.24 -4.28 -4.72
C SER A 23 10.12 -2.80 -4.37
N ALA A 24 8.90 -2.30 -4.16
CA ALA A 24 8.67 -0.91 -3.79
C ALA A 24 9.19 -0.61 -2.38
N LEU A 25 8.94 -1.47 -1.40
CA LEU A 25 9.48 -1.34 -0.04
C LEU A 25 11.01 -1.34 -0.06
N ARG A 26 11.63 -2.27 -0.81
CA ARG A 26 13.10 -2.32 -1.01
C ARG A 26 13.64 -1.04 -1.67
N ALA A 27 12.89 -0.43 -2.57
CA ALA A 27 13.25 0.83 -3.21
C ALA A 27 13.03 2.07 -2.30
N GLY A 28 12.59 1.89 -1.06
CA GLY A 28 12.28 2.96 -0.11
C GLY A 28 10.86 3.51 -0.22
N GLY A 29 9.92 2.71 -0.75
CA GLY A 29 8.49 2.96 -0.64
C GLY A 29 7.96 2.58 0.74
N SER A 30 6.76 3.04 1.05
CA SER A 30 6.11 2.86 2.35
C SER A 30 4.72 2.25 2.17
N LEU A 31 4.28 1.46 3.16
CA LEU A 31 2.89 1.05 3.26
C LEU A 31 2.16 1.87 4.31
N THR A 32 0.98 2.36 3.95
CA THR A 32 0.09 3.10 4.85
C THR A 32 -1.24 2.36 4.95
N GLU A 33 -1.73 2.17 6.17
CA GLU A 33 -3.06 1.59 6.37
C GLU A 33 -4.15 2.55 5.86
N LEU A 34 -5.15 2.00 5.17
CA LEU A 34 -6.33 2.75 4.76
C LEU A 34 -7.23 2.96 5.97
N GLN A 35 -7.69 4.20 6.20
CA GLN A 35 -8.69 4.49 7.23
C GLN A 35 -9.97 3.67 7.07
N THR A 36 -10.35 3.38 5.82
CA THR A 36 -11.49 2.50 5.52
C THR A 36 -11.04 1.39 4.57
N SER A 37 -11.17 0.16 5.04
CA SER A 37 -10.94 -1.02 4.20
C SER A 37 -12.13 -1.21 3.27
N PHE A 38 -11.89 -1.56 2.02
CA PHE A 38 -12.96 -1.83 1.05
C PHE A 38 -12.73 -3.15 0.32
N TYR A 39 -13.81 -3.77 -0.12
CA TYR A 39 -13.79 -5.03 -0.87
C TYR A 39 -14.00 -4.75 -2.35
N SER A 40 -13.13 -5.30 -3.19
CA SER A 40 -13.23 -5.17 -4.65
C SER A 40 -12.63 -6.38 -5.34
N GLY A 41 -13.32 -6.89 -6.37
CA GLY A 41 -12.80 -7.95 -7.24
C GLY A 41 -12.41 -9.26 -6.55
N GLY A 42 -13.00 -9.59 -5.39
CA GLY A 42 -12.62 -10.78 -4.62
C GLY A 42 -11.65 -10.53 -3.46
N TYR A 43 -11.17 -9.30 -3.29
CA TYR A 43 -10.10 -8.97 -2.36
C TYR A 43 -10.47 -7.83 -1.42
N SER A 44 -10.07 -7.95 -0.15
CA SER A 44 -10.15 -6.86 0.83
C SER A 44 -8.88 -6.03 0.78
N TYR A 45 -9.01 -4.76 0.40
CA TYR A 45 -7.93 -3.79 0.38
C TYR A 45 -7.91 -3.03 1.70
N THR A 46 -6.77 -3.11 2.38
CA THR A 46 -6.58 -2.56 3.71
C THR A 46 -5.44 -1.57 3.76
N HIS A 47 -4.52 -1.55 2.79
CA HIS A 47 -3.36 -0.65 2.79
C HIS A 47 -3.11 -0.04 1.40
N VAL A 48 -2.37 1.06 1.38
CA VAL A 48 -1.82 1.70 0.18
C VAL A 48 -0.30 1.61 0.25
N LEU A 49 0.31 1.12 -0.82
CA LEU A 49 1.74 1.19 -1.06
C LEU A 49 2.03 2.50 -1.80
N THR A 50 2.85 3.35 -1.20
CA THR A 50 3.39 4.55 -1.83
C THR A 50 4.84 4.31 -2.17
N THR A 51 5.17 4.25 -3.45
CA THR A 51 6.56 4.11 -3.91
C THR A 51 7.36 5.39 -3.66
N LYS A 52 8.69 5.30 -3.62
CA LYS A 52 9.60 6.45 -3.55
C LYS A 52 9.32 7.53 -4.60
N ARG A 53 8.79 7.16 -5.77
CA ARG A 53 8.46 8.09 -6.86
C ARG A 53 7.08 8.74 -6.72
N GLY A 54 6.34 8.45 -5.64
CA GLY A 54 5.00 8.97 -5.38
C GLY A 54 3.87 8.18 -6.03
N ALA A 55 4.15 7.10 -6.77
CA ALA A 55 3.10 6.23 -7.31
C ALA A 55 2.45 5.43 -6.18
N GLN A 56 1.12 5.41 -6.16
CA GLN A 56 0.32 4.77 -5.12
C GLN A 56 -0.40 3.53 -5.67
N TYR A 57 -0.40 2.46 -4.88
CA TYR A 57 -1.00 1.19 -5.24
C TYR A 57 -1.83 0.65 -4.08
N ARG A 58 -2.95 0.02 -4.39
CA ARG A 58 -3.77 -0.65 -3.37
C ARG A 58 -3.20 -2.02 -3.07
N VAL A 59 -3.11 -2.34 -1.78
CA VAL A 59 -2.59 -3.60 -1.28
C VAL A 59 -3.70 -4.33 -0.53
N SER A 60 -3.95 -5.57 -0.92
CA SER A 60 -4.94 -6.42 -0.28
C SER A 60 -4.39 -7.10 0.97
N LYS A 61 -5.29 -7.49 1.87
CA LYS A 61 -4.96 -8.26 3.08
C LYS A 61 -4.21 -9.56 2.77
N GLN A 62 -4.49 -10.18 1.63
CA GLN A 62 -3.80 -11.39 1.19
C GLN A 62 -2.36 -11.11 0.78
N VAL A 63 -2.12 -10.01 0.05
CA VAL A 63 -0.76 -9.58 -0.31
C VAL A 63 0.03 -9.23 0.95
N LEU A 64 -0.58 -8.50 1.88
CA LEU A 64 0.02 -8.16 3.18
C LEU A 64 0.47 -9.38 3.98
N ARG A 65 -0.24 -10.50 3.93
CA ARG A 65 0.17 -11.74 4.60
C ARG A 65 1.52 -12.28 4.11
N GLY A 66 1.89 -11.98 2.87
CA GLY A 66 3.20 -12.35 2.32
C GLY A 66 4.28 -11.30 2.57
N VAL A 67 3.92 -10.10 3.04
CA VAL A 67 4.90 -9.03 3.34
C VAL A 67 5.49 -9.29 4.73
N PRO A 68 6.80 -9.48 4.86
CA PRO A 68 7.42 -9.66 6.16
C PRO A 68 7.29 -8.37 6.97
N ALA A 69 6.96 -8.48 8.26
CA ALA A 69 6.79 -7.33 9.15
C ALA A 69 8.01 -6.39 9.17
N ALA A 70 9.21 -6.95 9.01
CA ALA A 70 10.46 -6.19 8.89
C ALA A 70 10.49 -5.25 7.67
N ALA A 71 9.80 -5.60 6.58
CA ALA A 71 9.71 -4.74 5.39
C ALA A 71 8.65 -3.62 5.56
N VAL A 72 7.67 -3.81 6.45
CA VAL A 72 6.65 -2.79 6.78
C VAL A 72 7.21 -1.76 7.74
N SER A 73 8.11 -2.16 8.65
CA SER A 73 8.82 -1.29 9.60
C SER A 73 10.13 -0.73 9.06
N GLY A 74 10.32 -0.71 7.72
CA GLY A 74 11.58 -0.38 7.03
C GLY A 74 12.09 1.07 7.15
N GLY A 75 11.88 1.72 8.30
CA GLY A 75 12.50 2.97 8.71
C GLY A 75 13.19 2.84 10.06
N ALA A 76 14.10 1.88 10.22
CA ALA A 76 15.28 1.93 11.10
C ALA A 76 15.94 0.54 11.15
N GLN A 77 17.08 0.39 10.49
CA GLN A 77 18.05 -0.65 10.83
C GLN A 77 19.18 0.07 11.60
N PRO A 78 19.61 -0.41 12.79
CA PRO A 78 20.70 0.20 13.55
C PRO A 78 22.04 0.14 12.81
#